data_AF-A0A0D7UYH5-F1
#
_entry.id   AF-A0A0D7UYH5-F1
#
_cell.length_a   1.000
_cell.length_b   1.000
_cell.length_c   1.000
_cell.angle_alpha   90.00
_cell.angle_beta   90.00
_cell.angle_gamma   90.00
#
_symmetry.space_group_name_H-M   'P 1'
#
loop_
_entity.id
_entity.type
_entity.pdbx_description
1 polymer ?
#
loop_
_entity_poly.entity_id
_entity_poly.type
_entity_poly.pdbx_seq_one_letter_code
_entity_poly.pdbx_strand_id
1 'polypeptide(L)'
;MRDLYQRLALSPDANDHQINSALARCPNSALRQDATSVLAVAPHRETYDTLHHTLSDIGRLRARLGLTHGAHWQGDVANDFSLPPDNAVSRHDELVDRVSHAVSLYNRWRRLRGPWLLIAVFTVGAGIGLALGFALSLGLGLG
;
A
#
# COMPACT_ATOMS: atom_id res chain seq x y z
N MET A 1 24.96 -8.56 -4.62
CA MET A 1 25.82 -8.13 -3.51
C MET A 1 25.03 -8.36 -2.23
N ARG A 2 25.62 -9.00 -1.21
CA ARG A 2 24.97 -9.19 0.10
C ARG A 2 25.22 -7.97 0.97
N ASP A 3 24.27 -7.62 1.83
CA ASP A 3 24.49 -6.58 2.83
C ASP A 3 25.32 -7.14 4.00
N LEU A 4 26.63 -6.86 3.96
CA LEU A 4 27.57 -7.24 5.00
C LEU A 4 27.29 -6.52 6.33
N TYR A 5 26.80 -5.27 6.31
CA TYR A 5 26.49 -4.52 7.53
C TYR A 5 25.30 -5.16 8.24
N GLN A 6 24.22 -5.43 7.51
CA GLN A 6 23.04 -6.10 8.06
C GLN A 6 23.39 -7.50 8.61
N ARG A 7 24.15 -8.29 7.84
CA ARG A 7 24.50 -9.67 8.21
C ARG A 7 25.50 -9.76 9.37
N LEU A 8 26.33 -8.75 9.57
CA LEU A 8 27.23 -8.63 10.73
C LEU A 8 26.61 -7.87 11.90
N ALA A 9 25.35 -7.42 11.78
CA ALA A 9 24.68 -6.55 12.74
C ALA A 9 25.50 -5.30 13.10
N LEU A 10 26.08 -4.68 12.07
CA LEU A 10 26.87 -3.45 12.17
C LEU A 10 26.10 -2.27 11.59
N SER A 11 26.32 -1.09 12.16
CA SER A 11 25.95 0.17 11.51
C SER A 11 26.92 0.46 10.35
N PRO A 12 26.46 1.06 9.23
CA PRO A 12 27.36 1.57 8.19
C PRO A 12 28.41 2.56 8.74
N ASP A 13 28.04 3.33 9.77
CA ASP A 13 28.92 4.29 10.45
C ASP A 13 29.84 3.64 11.51
N ALA A 14 29.91 2.31 11.56
CA ALA A 14 30.73 1.62 12.55
C ALA A 14 32.22 1.97 12.41
N ASN A 15 32.90 2.15 13.55
CA ASN A 15 34.33 2.38 13.53
C ASN A 15 35.12 1.08 13.31
N ASP A 16 36.41 1.20 12.97
CA ASP A 16 37.24 0.03 12.65
C ASP A 16 37.35 -0.97 13.82
N HIS A 17 37.28 -0.50 15.06
CA HIS A 17 37.26 -1.36 16.24
C HIS A 17 35.99 -2.21 16.30
N GLN A 18 34.82 -1.61 16.05
CA GLN A 18 33.53 -2.31 16.01
C GLN A 18 33.51 -3.35 14.87
N ILE A 19 34.02 -2.98 13.69
CA ILE A 19 34.12 -3.89 12.54
C ILE A 19 34.99 -5.09 12.89
N ASN A 20 36.21 -4.87 13.39
CA ASN A 20 37.12 -5.95 13.78
C ASN A 20 36.53 -6.85 14.87
N SER A 21 35.83 -6.26 15.85
CA SER A 21 35.15 -7.02 16.90
C SER A 21 34.00 -7.88 16.38
N ALA A 22 33.29 -7.43 15.34
CA ALA A 22 32.20 -8.18 14.72
C ALA A 22 32.74 -9.30 13.84
N LEU A 23 33.81 -9.05 13.09
CA LEU A 23 34.51 -10.08 12.31
C LEU A 23 35.02 -11.21 13.20
N ALA A 24 35.62 -10.88 14.36
CA ALA A 24 36.13 -11.87 15.30
C ALA A 24 35.02 -12.74 15.94
N ARG A 25 33.84 -12.15 16.19
CA ARG A 25 32.69 -12.85 16.79
C ARG A 25 31.82 -13.58 15.77
N CYS A 26 31.96 -13.30 14.48
CA CYS A 26 31.13 -13.90 13.43
C CYS A 26 31.41 -15.42 13.33
N PRO A 27 30.43 -16.32 13.54
CA PRO A 27 30.65 -17.76 13.48
C PRO A 27 30.76 -18.31 12.05
N ASN A 28 30.22 -17.59 11.06
CA ASN A 28 30.20 -18.02 9.66
C ASN A 28 31.52 -17.66 8.97
N SER A 29 32.33 -18.67 8.63
CA SER A 29 33.65 -18.49 8.02
C SER A 29 33.58 -17.83 6.64
N ALA A 30 32.57 -18.15 5.83
CA ALA A 30 32.41 -17.55 4.49
C ALA A 30 32.07 -16.05 4.60
N LEU A 31 31.11 -15.70 5.45
CA LEU A 31 30.76 -14.29 5.69
C LEU A 31 31.94 -13.50 6.27
N ARG A 32 32.70 -14.11 7.18
CA ARG A 32 33.88 -13.50 7.77
C ARG A 32 34.95 -13.22 6.71
N GLN A 33 35.22 -14.16 5.82
CA GLN A 33 36.22 -13.98 4.77
C GLN A 33 35.85 -12.86 3.80
N ASP A 34 34.60 -12.85 3.31
CA ASP A 34 34.08 -11.81 2.43
C ASP A 34 34.19 -10.45 3.12
N ALA A 35 33.72 -10.35 4.36
CA ALA A 35 33.71 -9.10 5.09
C ALA A 35 35.10 -8.62 5.50
N THR A 36 36.04 -9.51 5.81
CA THR A 36 37.43 -9.12 6.03
C THR A 36 38.06 -8.55 4.75
N SER A 37 37.80 -9.15 3.59
CA SER A 37 38.38 -8.68 2.31
C SER A 37 37.90 -7.28 1.89
N VAL A 38 36.68 -6.93 2.32
CA VAL A 38 35.97 -5.71 1.92
C VAL A 38 36.07 -4.62 3.00
N LEU A 39 35.79 -4.95 4.26
CA LEU A 39 35.68 -3.98 5.36
C LEU A 39 37.00 -3.73 6.10
N ALA A 40 37.97 -4.65 6.04
CA ALA A 40 39.24 -4.46 6.76
C ALA A 40 40.24 -3.54 6.02
N VAL A 41 39.99 -3.27 4.74
CA VAL A 41 40.85 -2.44 3.89
C VAL A 41 40.11 -1.16 3.55
N ALA A 42 40.57 -0.02 4.08
CA ALA A 42 39.91 1.29 3.94
C ALA A 42 39.43 1.64 2.51
N PRO A 43 40.25 1.51 1.44
CA PRO A 43 39.78 1.84 0.09
C PRO A 43 38.71 0.88 -0.44
N HIS A 44 38.73 -0.40 -0.03
CA HIS A 44 37.68 -1.35 -0.39
C HIS A 44 36.38 -1.04 0.34
N ARG A 45 36.49 -0.62 1.61
CA ARG A 45 35.36 -0.20 2.42
C ARG A 45 34.67 1.03 1.82
N GLU A 46 35.43 2.06 1.42
CA GLU A 46 34.86 3.26 0.80
C GLU A 46 34.09 2.94 -0.50
N THR A 47 34.66 2.06 -1.32
CA THR A 47 34.00 1.58 -2.56
C THR A 47 32.72 0.80 -2.22
N TYR A 48 32.78 -0.06 -1.21
CA TYR A 48 31.64 -0.82 -0.73
C TYR A 48 30.54 0.09 -0.17
N ASP A 49 30.89 1.10 0.60
CA ASP A 49 29.95 2.07 1.21
C ASP A 49 29.20 2.86 0.13
N THR A 50 29.92 3.29 -0.92
CA THR A 50 29.31 3.96 -2.07
C THR A 50 28.29 3.07 -2.79
N LEU A 51 28.65 1.80 -3.00
CA LEU A 51 27.77 0.83 -3.65
C LEU A 51 26.58 0.46 -2.75
N HIS A 52 26.80 0.31 -1.45
CA HIS A 52 25.78 0.05 -0.45
C HIS A 52 24.75 1.17 -0.40
N HIS A 53 25.20 2.44 -0.41
CA HIS A 53 24.31 3.60 -0.50
C HIS A 53 23.45 3.57 -1.76
N THR A 54 24.08 3.34 -2.92
CA THR A 54 23.38 3.28 -4.21
C THR A 54 22.30 2.20 -4.23
N LEU A 55 22.62 1.00 -3.74
CA LEU A 55 21.67 -0.12 -3.68
C LEU A 55 20.55 0.14 -2.68
N SER A 56 20.84 0.79 -1.55
CA SER A 56 19.84 1.21 -0.57
C SER A 56 18.86 2.23 -1.17
N ASP A 57 19.35 3.19 -1.94
CA ASP A 57 18.52 4.17 -2.65
C ASP A 57 17.65 3.52 -3.72
N ILE A 58 18.19 2.58 -4.50
CA ILE A 58 17.41 1.77 -5.45
C ILE A 58 16.34 0.96 -4.72
N GLY A 59 16.68 0.34 -3.59
CA GLY A 59 15.74 -0.39 -2.74
C GLY A 59 14.57 0.49 -2.27
N ARG A 60 14.88 1.71 -1.82
CA ARG A 60 13.88 2.71 -1.41
C ARG A 60 13.02 3.18 -2.57
N LEU A 61 13.61 3.44 -3.73
CA LEU A 61 12.89 3.84 -4.93
C LEU A 61 11.94 2.73 -5.38
N ARG A 62 12.41 1.48 -5.41
CA ARG A 62 11.62 0.30 -5.74
C ARG A 62 10.43 0.12 -4.80
N ALA A 63 10.63 0.33 -3.50
CA ALA A 63 9.58 0.30 -2.48
C ALA A 63 8.51 1.36 -2.74
N ARG A 64 8.92 2.59 -3.07
CA ARG A 64 8.00 3.69 -3.38
C ARG A 64 7.23 3.51 -4.69
N LEU A 65 7.83 2.84 -5.66
CA LEU A 65 7.18 2.54 -6.95
C LEU A 65 6.31 1.27 -6.90
N GLY A 66 6.21 0.58 -5.76
CA GLY A 66 5.45 -0.67 -5.65
C GLY A 66 6.08 -1.85 -6.41
N LEU A 67 7.34 -1.73 -6.82
CA LEU A 67 8.06 -2.71 -7.63
C LEU A 67 8.74 -3.80 -6.79
N THR A 68 8.43 -3.89 -5.50
CA THR A 68 9.02 -4.83 -4.53
C THR A 68 8.66 -6.29 -4.79
N HIS A 69 7.58 -6.55 -5.54
CA HIS A 69 7.05 -7.90 -5.77
C HIS A 69 7.43 -8.50 -7.14
N GLY A 70 8.27 -7.83 -7.92
CA GLY A 70 8.66 -8.33 -9.25
C GLY A 70 9.37 -9.69 -9.17
N ALA A 71 9.06 -10.60 -10.10
CA ALA A 71 9.58 -11.98 -10.11
C ALA A 71 11.12 -12.06 -10.07
N HIS A 72 11.82 -11.07 -10.63
CA HIS A 72 13.28 -11.00 -10.67
C HIS A 72 13.92 -10.46 -9.38
N TRP A 73 13.12 -10.03 -8.40
CA TRP A 73 13.59 -9.47 -7.13
C TRP A 73 13.42 -10.43 -5.95
N GLN A 74 13.09 -11.69 -6.23
CA GLN A 74 12.87 -12.71 -5.23
C GLN A 74 14.19 -13.45 -4.95
N GLY A 75 14.67 -13.39 -3.71
CA GLY A 75 15.86 -14.12 -3.26
C GLY A 75 16.50 -13.53 -2.01
N ASP A 76 17.24 -14.35 -1.28
CA ASP A 76 17.91 -13.98 -0.02
C ASP A 76 18.77 -12.71 -0.19
N VAL A 77 19.55 -12.62 -1.26
CA VAL A 77 20.44 -11.49 -1.54
C VAL A 77 19.70 -10.26 -2.07
N ALA A 78 18.60 -10.46 -2.81
CA ALA A 78 17.80 -9.35 -3.34
C ALA A 78 16.96 -8.67 -2.24
N ASN A 79 16.70 -9.40 -1.15
CA ASN A 79 15.97 -8.92 0.01
C ASN A 79 16.81 -8.15 1.02
N ASP A 80 18.13 -8.29 1.00
CA ASP A 80 19.03 -7.53 1.88
C ASP A 80 18.82 -6.00 1.74
N PHE A 81 18.46 -5.51 0.54
CA PHE A 81 18.16 -4.08 0.28
C PHE A 81 16.66 -3.80 0.10
N SER A 82 15.78 -4.76 0.43
CA SER A 82 14.33 -4.56 0.37
C SER A 82 13.87 -3.82 1.62
N LEU A 83 13.56 -2.53 1.49
CA LEU A 83 12.82 -1.83 2.53
C LEU A 83 11.32 -2.18 2.44
N PRO A 84 10.63 -2.31 3.58
CA PRO A 84 9.17 -2.34 3.56
C PRO A 84 8.67 -1.07 2.86
N PRO A 85 7.55 -1.15 2.12
CA PRO A 85 6.98 0.02 1.47
C PRO A 85 6.83 1.14 2.51
N ASP A 86 7.56 2.23 2.28
CA ASP A 86 7.49 3.44 3.09
C ASP A 86 6.06 3.96 2.89
N ASN A 87 5.16 3.67 3.83
CA ASN A 87 3.76 4.13 3.82
C ASN A 87 3.65 5.67 3.95
N ALA A 88 4.74 6.39 3.71
CA ALA A 88 4.85 7.84 3.67
C ALA A 88 3.99 8.48 2.56
N VAL A 89 3.32 7.70 1.71
CA VAL A 89 2.18 8.17 0.93
C VAL A 89 0.87 7.93 1.69
N SER A 90 0.80 8.63 2.83
CA SER A 90 -0.40 9.09 3.53
C SER A 90 -1.22 10.02 2.62
N ARG A 91 -1.62 9.53 1.44
CA ARG A 91 -2.65 10.12 0.58
C ARG A 91 -3.77 9.13 0.27
N HIS A 92 -3.54 7.84 0.52
CA HIS A 92 -4.59 6.84 0.42
C HIS A 92 -5.65 7.04 1.50
N ASP A 93 -5.26 7.28 2.75
CA ASP A 93 -6.21 7.57 3.83
C ASP A 93 -6.97 8.88 3.57
N GLU A 94 -6.31 9.92 3.06
CA GLU A 94 -6.96 11.17 2.68
C GLU A 94 -7.93 11.00 1.50
N LEU A 95 -7.57 10.19 0.50
CA LEU A 95 -8.45 9.87 -0.64
C LEU A 95 -9.63 9.00 -0.22
N VAL A 96 -9.40 8.01 0.64
CA VAL A 96 -10.45 7.14 1.20
C VAL A 96 -11.41 7.98 2.05
N ASP A 97 -10.91 8.91 2.86
CA ASP A 97 -11.74 9.80 3.67
C ASP A 97 -12.60 10.71 2.78
N ARG A 98 -12.01 11.40 1.80
CA ARG A 98 -12.77 12.26 0.87
C ARG A 98 -13.81 11.50 0.05
N VAL A 99 -13.47 10.30 -0.45
CA VAL A 99 -14.41 9.45 -1.21
C VAL A 99 -15.51 8.91 -0.30
N SER A 100 -15.18 8.46 0.91
CA SER A 100 -16.16 7.97 1.88
C SER A 100 -17.13 9.07 2.30
N HIS A 101 -16.65 10.31 2.46
CA HIS A 101 -17.46 11.47 2.79
C HIS A 101 -18.43 11.80 1.64
N ALA A 102 -17.95 11.80 0.39
CA ALA A 102 -18.80 12.02 -0.80
C ALA A 102 -19.86 10.91 -0.99
N VAL A 103 -19.48 9.65 -0.79
CA VAL A 103 -20.39 8.50 -0.89
C VAL A 103 -21.45 8.53 0.23
N SER A 104 -21.09 8.94 1.44
CA SER A 104 -22.04 9.02 2.56
C SER A 104 -23.15 10.06 2.32
N LEU A 105 -22.80 11.22 1.76
CA LEU A 105 -23.76 12.28 1.42
C LEU A 105 -24.70 11.84 0.30
N TYR A 106 -24.14 11.24 -0.76
CA TYR A 106 -24.95 10.69 -1.85
C TYR A 106 -25.89 9.59 -1.37
N ASN A 107 -25.40 8.65 -0.55
CA ASN A 107 -26.20 7.54 -0.05
C ASN A 107 -27.29 8.01 0.93
N ARG A 108 -27.00 9.02 1.77
CA ARG A 108 -27.99 9.64 2.67
C ARG A 108 -29.09 10.35 1.88
N TRP A 109 -28.72 11.08 0.82
CA TRP A 109 -29.69 11.78 -0.02
C TRP A 109 -30.56 10.81 -0.84
N ARG A 110 -29.96 9.73 -1.36
CA ARG A 110 -30.67 8.65 -2.04
C ARG A 110 -31.62 7.89 -1.10
N ARG A 111 -31.20 7.63 0.14
CA ARG A 111 -32.03 6.97 1.16
C ARG A 111 -33.27 7.79 1.53
N LEU A 112 -33.17 9.12 1.52
CA LEU A 112 -34.31 10.01 1.76
C LEU A 112 -35.25 10.11 0.54
N ARG A 113 -34.71 10.00 -0.69
CA ARG A 113 -35.52 9.98 -1.93
C ARG A 113 -36.24 8.66 -2.21
N GLY A 114 -35.66 7.53 -1.81
CA GLY A 114 -36.25 6.20 -2.00
C GLY A 114 -37.72 6.07 -1.54
N PRO A 115 -38.07 6.39 -0.28
CA PRO A 115 -39.45 6.31 0.19
C PRO A 115 -40.37 7.32 -0.53
N TRP A 116 -39.86 8.47 -0.94
CA TRP A 116 -40.63 9.46 -1.71
C TRP A 116 -41.01 8.95 -3.10
N LEU A 117 -40.13 8.19 -3.76
CA LEU A 117 -40.44 7.54 -5.03
C LEU A 117 -41.51 6.46 -4.85
N LEU A 118 -41.47 5.69 -3.77
CA LEU A 118 -42.51 4.71 -3.46
C LEU A 118 -43.87 5.37 -3.24
N ILE A 119 -43.91 6.47 -2.49
CA ILE A 119 -45.13 7.27 -2.29
C ILE A 119 -45.67 7.77 -3.63
N ALA A 120 -44.81 8.34 -4.49
CA ALA A 120 -45.21 8.85 -5.80
C ALA A 120 -45.78 7.75 -6.72
N VAL A 121 -45.17 6.55 -6.71
CA VAL A 121 -45.69 5.40 -7.48
C VAL A 121 -47.06 4.97 -6.94
N PHE A 122 -47.22 4.94 -5.62
CA PHE A 122 -48.48 4.54 -4.99
C PHE A 122 -49.61 5.55 -5.24
N THR A 123 -49.32 6.85 -5.17
CA THR A 123 -50.31 7.90 -5.41
C THR A 123 -50.76 7.91 -6.86
N VAL A 124 -49.84 7.75 -7.82
CA VAL A 124 -50.19 7.65 -9.25
C VAL A 124 -51.03 6.39 -9.50
N GLY A 125 -50.62 5.23 -8.98
CA GLY A 125 -51.36 3.98 -9.14
C GLY A 125 -52.78 4.05 -8.55
N ALA A 126 -52.91 4.59 -7.33
CA ALA A 126 -54.21 4.77 -6.69
C ALA A 126 -55.11 5.76 -7.45
N GLY A 127 -54.54 6.87 -7.93
CA GLY A 127 -55.28 7.86 -8.73
C GLY A 127 -55.83 7.29 -10.03
N ILE A 128 -55.02 6.49 -10.75
CA ILE A 128 -55.45 5.81 -11.98
C ILE A 128 -56.57 4.80 -11.68
N GLY A 129 -56.42 3.99 -10.62
CA GLY A 129 -57.42 3.01 -10.22
C GLY A 129 -58.75 3.65 -9.83
N LEU A 130 -58.71 4.74 -9.05
CA LEU A 130 -59.92 5.49 -8.67
C LEU A 130 -60.60 6.14 -9.88
N ALA A 131 -59.85 6.73 -10.81
CA ALA A 131 -60.41 7.35 -12.01
C ALA A 131 -61.08 6.32 -12.93
N LEU A 132 -60.44 5.16 -13.15
CA LEU A 132 -61.00 4.06 -13.94
C LEU A 132 -62.23 3.45 -13.27
N GLY A 133 -62.18 3.22 -11.96
CA GLY A 133 -63.31 2.71 -11.19
C GLY A 133 -64.51 3.66 -11.22
N PHE A 134 -64.25 4.97 -11.07
CA PHE A 134 -65.28 6.00 -11.15
C PHE A 134 -65.90 6.08 -12.56
N ALA A 135 -65.06 6.06 -13.61
CA ALA A 135 -65.53 6.06 -14.99
C ALA A 135 -66.40 4.82 -15.32
N LEU A 136 -66.01 3.63 -14.84
CA LEU A 136 -66.80 2.41 -15.00
C LEU A 136 -68.13 2.48 -14.24
N SER A 137 -68.13 3.03 -13.02
CA SER A 137 -69.37 3.18 -12.23
C SER A 137 -70.37 4.16 -12.86
N LEU A 138 -69.87 5.24 -13.48
CA LEU A 138 -70.71 6.18 -14.24
C LEU A 138 -71.21 5.58 -15.56
N GLY A 139 -70.40 4.76 -16.23
CA GLY A 139 -70.80 4.06 -17.46
C GLY A 139 -71.87 2.98 -17.25
N LEU A 140 -71.85 2.31 -16.09
CA LEU A 140 -72.87 1.32 -15.71
C LEU A 140 -74.16 1.94 -15.14
N GLY A 141 -74.10 3.17 -14.62
CA GLY A 141 -75.27 3.89 -14.11
C GLY A 141 -76.10 4.62 -15.17
N LEU A 142 -75.65 4.64 -16.42
CA LEU A 142 -76.28 5.31 -17.56
C LEU A 142 -76.78 4.33 -18.65
N GLY A 143 -76.82 3.03 -18.34
CA GLY A 143 -77.33 1.96 -19.21
C GLY A 143 -78.73 1.51 -18.86
#